data_AF-A0A5N8XEN7-F1
#
_entry.id   AF-A0A5N8XEN7-F1
#
_cell.length_a   1.000
_cell.length_b   1.000
_cell.length_c   1.000
_cell.angle_alpha   90.00
_cell.angle_beta   90.00
_cell.angle_gamma   90.00
#
_symmetry.space_group_name_H-M   'P 1'
#
loop_
_entity.id
_entity.type
_entity.pdbx_description
1 polymer ?
#
loop_
_entity_poly.entity_id
_entity_poly.type
_entity_poly.pdbx_seq_one_letter_code
_entity_poly.pdbx_strand_id
1 'polypeptide(L)'
;MTAGRRAPWQLIALGKPDKSLWTGILVLVVVLLLLFLLLRHFVRKHGGWRRCRRRVARELALTRQAFGEPLRAYRRHRRGVRTLARHLSDPRAGLLVRRLLDAAGSALGDAPGAFAYGLRTQPGWAAVQIAARRLPAPPAPWEADDGPGPQSWCLELDTADNAADVTALPDATPRADARVRPLPVAVGMADDACVHLDLAAGPRMITVEGDSAARTRLLHALAAQLDRPGSGASTTVTDGVHPHHHGERLDTVLRDLEATAPEAPEEAVTATTEVVVCAAPTPDQALKLGALAASGTVVCLVDGPVPGHSWALRVDARGRVTAPDLGLHADCAPLSRAVAAAVRADRRRSRRAPERPRPIESAVARRERGVPRAPEPPELTEEAAELTEQPVLPAQARTGTGSDLLSEPATARTRSAQASSTGDE
;
A
#
# COMPACT_ATOMS: atom_id res chain seq x y z
N MET A 1 -19.38 -77.84 24.70
CA MET A 1 -20.50 -76.88 24.75
C MET A 1 -19.95 -75.48 24.49
N THR A 2 -20.06 -74.99 23.25
CA THR A 2 -19.82 -73.58 22.90
C THR A 2 -20.79 -73.22 21.77
N ALA A 3 -21.73 -72.33 22.08
CA ALA A 3 -22.80 -71.92 21.20
C ALA A 3 -22.30 -70.84 20.23
N GLY A 4 -22.37 -71.11 18.93
CA GLY A 4 -22.13 -70.13 17.87
C GLY A 4 -23.37 -69.27 17.61
N ARG A 5 -23.31 -67.99 17.97
CA ARG A 5 -24.26 -66.96 17.54
C ARG A 5 -24.10 -66.70 16.03
N ARG A 6 -25.12 -67.02 15.24
CA ARG A 6 -25.25 -66.54 13.84
C ARG A 6 -25.95 -65.18 13.84
N ALA A 7 -25.33 -64.20 13.19
CA ALA A 7 -25.93 -62.89 12.91
C ALA A 7 -27.05 -63.02 11.87
N PRO A 8 -28.16 -62.25 12.00
CA PRO A 8 -29.23 -62.27 11.02
C PRO A 8 -28.81 -61.50 9.76
N TRP A 9 -28.84 -62.19 8.62
CA TRP A 9 -28.76 -61.58 7.30
C TRP A 9 -30.04 -60.77 7.07
N GLN A 10 -29.95 -59.44 7.14
CA GLN A 10 -31.01 -58.57 6.65
C GLN A 10 -31.04 -58.65 5.12
N LEU A 11 -32.00 -59.40 4.60
CA LEU A 11 -32.44 -59.31 3.22
C LEU A 11 -32.92 -57.87 2.97
N ILE A 12 -32.12 -57.10 2.23
CA ILE A 12 -32.57 -55.84 1.63
C ILE A 12 -33.66 -56.22 0.62
N ALA A 13 -34.92 -56.08 1.05
CA ALA A 13 -36.06 -56.18 0.17
C ALA A 13 -35.97 -55.03 -0.84
N LEU A 14 -35.49 -55.35 -2.04
CA LEU A 14 -35.53 -54.45 -3.19
C LEU A 14 -37.01 -54.25 -3.54
N GLY A 15 -37.59 -53.16 -3.01
CA GLY A 15 -38.95 -52.76 -3.29
C GLY A 15 -39.21 -52.74 -4.79
N LYS A 16 -40.29 -53.40 -5.20
CA LYS A 16 -40.75 -53.46 -6.60
C LYS A 16 -40.85 -52.01 -7.11
N PRO A 17 -40.03 -51.58 -8.08
CA PRO A 17 -40.05 -50.18 -8.52
C PRO A 17 -41.43 -49.83 -9.04
N ASP A 18 -41.98 -48.72 -8.54
CA ASP A 18 -43.28 -48.19 -8.93
C ASP A 18 -43.36 -48.08 -10.46
N LYS A 19 -44.53 -48.41 -11.04
CA LYS A 19 -44.76 -48.36 -12.50
C LYS A 19 -44.37 -47.01 -13.13
N SER A 20 -44.38 -45.94 -12.35
CA SER A 20 -43.93 -44.58 -12.71
C SER A 20 -42.41 -44.44 -12.92
N LEU A 21 -41.60 -45.17 -12.15
CA LEU A 21 -40.13 -45.18 -12.34
C LEU A 21 -39.75 -45.94 -13.61
N TRP A 22 -40.44 -47.04 -13.91
CA TRP A 22 -40.22 -47.80 -15.15
C TRP A 22 -40.57 -47.00 -16.40
N THR A 23 -41.67 -46.25 -16.40
CA THR A 23 -42.02 -45.37 -17.52
C THR A 23 -41.01 -44.22 -17.65
N GLY A 24 -40.55 -43.63 -16.55
CA GLY A 24 -39.50 -42.62 -16.56
C GLY A 24 -38.18 -43.12 -17.17
N ILE A 25 -37.73 -44.32 -16.78
CA ILE A 25 -36.53 -44.95 -17.34
C ILE A 25 -36.74 -45.26 -18.82
N LEU A 26 -37.91 -45.78 -19.21
CA LEU A 26 -38.21 -46.10 -20.61
C LEU A 26 -38.20 -44.85 -21.49
N VAL A 27 -38.84 -43.76 -21.05
CA VAL A 27 -38.81 -42.47 -21.76
C VAL A 27 -37.38 -41.95 -21.86
N LEU A 28 -36.60 -42.00 -20.79
CA LEU A 28 -35.20 -41.58 -20.80
C LEU A 28 -34.37 -42.41 -21.80
N VAL A 29 -34.56 -43.73 -21.83
CA VAL A 29 -33.86 -44.63 -22.76
C VAL A 29 -34.27 -44.33 -24.21
N VAL A 30 -35.57 -44.12 -24.48
CA VAL A 30 -36.06 -43.76 -25.82
C VAL A 30 -35.49 -42.43 -26.28
N VAL A 31 -35.47 -41.42 -25.40
CA VAL A 31 -34.88 -40.10 -25.68
C VAL A 31 -33.39 -40.22 -25.94
N LEU A 32 -32.65 -40.98 -25.12
CA LEU A 32 -31.22 -41.26 -25.32
C LEU A 32 -30.95 -41.97 -26.65
N LEU A 33 -31.78 -42.95 -27.01
CA LEU A 33 -31.66 -43.71 -28.25
C LEU A 33 -31.92 -42.81 -29.47
N LEU A 34 -32.97 -41.99 -29.41
CA LEU A 34 -33.25 -40.97 -30.42
C LEU A 34 -32.06 -40.02 -30.59
N LEU A 35 -31.52 -39.51 -29.48
CA LEU A 35 -30.39 -38.58 -29.49
C LEU A 35 -29.12 -39.23 -30.07
N PHE A 36 -28.87 -40.50 -29.73
CA PHE A 36 -27.78 -41.28 -30.30
C PHE A 36 -27.94 -41.53 -31.81
N LEU A 37 -29.16 -41.85 -32.27
CA LEU A 37 -29.44 -42.05 -33.68
C LEU A 37 -29.31 -40.75 -34.48
N LEU A 38 -29.76 -39.63 -33.91
CA LEU A 38 -29.61 -38.31 -34.51
C LEU A 38 -28.13 -37.92 -34.63
N LEU A 39 -27.36 -38.15 -33.56
CA LEU A 39 -25.91 -37.95 -33.56
C LEU A 39 -25.23 -38.82 -34.63
N ARG A 40 -25.58 -40.12 -34.70
CA ARG A 40 -25.06 -41.04 -35.71
C ARG A 40 -25.44 -40.61 -37.13
N HIS A 41 -26.67 -40.16 -37.34
CA HIS A 41 -27.14 -39.67 -38.64
C HIS A 41 -26.33 -38.44 -39.09
N PHE A 42 -26.17 -37.44 -38.22
CA PHE A 42 -25.36 -36.26 -38.49
C PHE A 42 -23.89 -36.62 -38.80
N VAL A 43 -23.32 -37.55 -38.03
CA VAL A 43 -21.94 -38.01 -38.21
C VAL A 43 -21.74 -38.73 -39.54
N ARG A 44 -22.73 -39.52 -39.98
CA ARG A 44 -22.70 -40.16 -41.31
C ARG A 44 -22.88 -39.13 -42.42
N LYS A 45 -23.81 -38.19 -42.27
CA LYS A 45 -24.10 -37.13 -43.26
C LYS A 45 -22.91 -36.20 -43.50
N HIS A 46 -22.08 -35.95 -42.49
CA HIS A 46 -20.91 -35.06 -42.60
C HIS A 46 -19.58 -35.77 -42.85
N GLY A 47 -19.59 -37.02 -43.34
CA GLY A 47 -18.38 -37.71 -43.80
C GLY A 47 -17.47 -38.23 -42.69
N GLY A 48 -18.05 -38.57 -41.52
CA GLY A 48 -17.37 -39.30 -40.45
C GLY A 48 -17.04 -38.48 -39.21
N TRP A 49 -16.92 -39.20 -38.08
CA TRP A 49 -16.69 -38.64 -36.74
C TRP A 49 -15.47 -37.72 -36.67
N ARG A 50 -14.43 -38.03 -37.44
CA ARG A 50 -13.19 -37.24 -37.49
C ARG A 50 -13.40 -35.85 -38.11
N ARG A 51 -14.22 -35.71 -39.16
CA ARG A 51 -14.48 -34.42 -39.83
C ARG A 51 -15.45 -33.55 -39.02
N CYS A 52 -16.51 -34.15 -38.47
CA CYS A 52 -17.43 -33.46 -37.56
C CYS A 52 -16.70 -32.94 -36.32
N ARG A 53 -15.88 -33.77 -35.65
CA ARG A 53 -15.04 -33.32 -34.52
C ARG A 53 -14.09 -32.20 -34.89
N ARG A 54 -13.46 -32.23 -36.07
CA ARG A 54 -12.57 -31.14 -36.52
C ARG A 54 -13.34 -29.83 -36.75
N ARG A 55 -14.57 -29.89 -37.28
CA ARG A 55 -15.41 -28.70 -37.51
C ARG A 55 -15.91 -28.11 -36.20
N VAL A 56 -16.46 -28.96 -35.32
CA VAL A 56 -16.89 -28.59 -33.97
C VAL A 56 -15.72 -28.09 -33.13
N ALA A 57 -14.53 -28.68 -33.22
CA ALA A 57 -13.34 -28.20 -32.53
C ALA A 57 -12.86 -26.84 -33.06
N ARG A 58 -12.97 -26.56 -34.36
CA ARG A 58 -12.65 -25.24 -34.95
C ARG A 58 -13.67 -24.19 -34.53
N GLU A 59 -14.96 -24.50 -34.57
CA GLU A 59 -16.02 -23.59 -34.11
C GLU A 59 -15.96 -23.35 -32.60
N LEU A 60 -15.65 -24.39 -31.80
CA LEU A 60 -15.36 -24.27 -30.37
C LEU A 60 -14.08 -23.49 -30.09
N ALA A 61 -13.04 -23.58 -30.92
CA ALA A 61 -11.83 -22.80 -30.75
C ALA A 61 -12.11 -21.30 -30.95
N LEU A 62 -12.88 -20.95 -31.98
CA LEU A 62 -13.27 -19.56 -32.26
C LEU A 62 -14.21 -19.00 -31.18
N THR A 63 -15.19 -19.77 -30.71
CA THR A 63 -16.04 -19.36 -29.58
C THR A 63 -15.28 -19.36 -28.26
N ARG A 64 -14.35 -20.28 -28.02
CA ARG A 64 -13.51 -20.26 -26.80
C ARG A 64 -12.56 -19.07 -26.78
N GLN A 65 -12.14 -18.55 -27.93
CA GLN A 65 -11.36 -17.32 -27.98
C GLN A 65 -12.23 -16.10 -27.65
N ALA A 66 -13.47 -16.04 -28.14
CA ALA A 66 -14.41 -14.95 -27.87
C ALA A 66 -15.03 -14.98 -26.45
N PHE A 67 -15.36 -16.17 -25.92
CA PHE A 67 -15.98 -16.34 -24.58
C PHE A 67 -14.98 -16.75 -23.48
N GLY A 68 -13.72 -17.02 -23.84
CA GLY A 68 -12.68 -17.38 -22.88
C GLY A 68 -12.10 -16.16 -22.17
N GLU A 69 -12.13 -14.98 -22.79
CA GLU A 69 -11.60 -13.76 -22.21
C GLU A 69 -12.30 -13.35 -20.90
N PRO A 70 -13.65 -13.35 -20.78
CA PRO A 70 -14.33 -13.10 -19.52
C PRO A 70 -13.95 -14.09 -18.41
N LEU A 71 -13.84 -15.38 -18.74
CA LEU A 71 -13.45 -16.41 -17.77
C LEU A 71 -11.99 -16.26 -17.33
N ARG A 72 -11.09 -15.91 -18.25
CA ARG A 72 -9.68 -15.63 -17.93
C ARG A 72 -9.54 -14.39 -17.06
N ALA A 73 -10.25 -13.31 -17.38
CA ALA A 73 -10.29 -12.10 -16.57
C ALA A 73 -10.82 -12.37 -15.16
N TYR A 74 -11.91 -13.13 -15.05
CA TYR A 74 -12.45 -13.55 -13.75
C TYR A 74 -11.48 -14.41 -12.94
N ARG A 75 -10.80 -15.36 -13.58
CA ARG A 75 -9.78 -16.20 -12.94
C ARG A 75 -8.58 -15.38 -12.48
N ARG A 76 -8.09 -14.44 -13.31
CA ARG A 76 -7.02 -13.52 -12.95
C ARG A 76 -7.41 -12.66 -11.75
N HIS A 77 -8.60 -12.07 -11.76
CA HIS A 77 -9.13 -11.32 -10.62
C HIS A 77 -9.20 -12.19 -9.35
N ARG A 78 -9.78 -13.39 -9.41
CA ARG A 78 -9.86 -14.32 -8.26
C ARG A 78 -8.48 -14.71 -7.73
N ARG A 79 -7.50 -14.93 -8.61
CA ARG A 79 -6.10 -15.22 -8.23
C ARG A 79 -5.47 -14.01 -7.58
N GLY A 80 -5.53 -12.84 -8.22
CA GLY A 80 -5.03 -11.57 -7.68
C GLY A 80 -5.60 -11.24 -6.30
N VAL A 81 -6.92 -11.40 -6.10
CA VAL A 81 -7.55 -11.21 -4.77
C VAL A 81 -6.94 -12.15 -3.74
N ARG A 82 -6.72 -13.43 -4.06
CA ARG A 82 -6.14 -14.39 -3.12
C ARG A 82 -4.68 -14.08 -2.81
N THR A 83 -3.88 -13.77 -3.82
CA THR A 83 -2.45 -13.46 -3.67
C THR A 83 -2.28 -12.18 -2.85
N LEU A 84 -2.94 -11.07 -3.25
CA LEU A 84 -2.91 -9.81 -2.50
C LEU A 84 -3.47 -9.97 -1.09
N ALA A 85 -4.60 -10.68 -0.91
CA ALA A 85 -5.17 -10.85 0.42
C ALA A 85 -4.22 -11.61 1.34
N ARG A 86 -3.54 -12.66 0.86
CA ARG A 86 -2.53 -13.39 1.64
C ARG A 86 -1.36 -12.49 1.98
N HIS A 87 -0.80 -11.81 0.98
CA HIS A 87 0.34 -10.90 1.15
C HIS A 87 0.01 -9.79 2.15
N LEU A 88 -1.08 -9.04 1.92
CA LEU A 88 -1.49 -7.94 2.81
C LEU A 88 -1.91 -8.40 4.20
N SER A 89 -2.46 -9.62 4.34
CA SER A 89 -2.85 -10.16 5.65
C SER A 89 -1.67 -10.68 6.46
N ASP A 90 -0.52 -10.92 5.85
CA ASP A 90 0.70 -11.38 6.53
C ASP A 90 1.47 -10.17 7.11
N PRO A 91 1.58 -10.03 8.44
CA PRO A 91 2.35 -8.94 9.04
C PRO A 91 3.82 -8.92 8.63
N ARG A 92 4.41 -10.09 8.34
CA ARG A 92 5.82 -10.20 7.94
C ARG A 92 6.08 -9.64 6.55
N ALA A 93 5.10 -9.77 5.64
CA ALA A 93 5.21 -9.26 4.29
C ALA A 93 5.37 -7.73 4.27
N GLY A 94 4.59 -7.00 5.09
CA GLY A 94 4.72 -5.54 5.20
C GLY A 94 6.09 -5.09 5.73
N LEU A 95 6.62 -5.80 6.74
CA LEU A 95 7.96 -5.53 7.28
C LEU A 95 9.06 -5.82 6.25
N LEU A 96 8.93 -6.92 5.50
CA LEU A 96 9.86 -7.27 4.43
C LEU A 96 9.90 -6.20 3.34
N VAL A 97 8.73 -5.74 2.88
CA VAL A 97 8.62 -4.66 1.87
C VAL A 97 9.36 -3.41 2.34
N ARG A 98 9.15 -3.00 3.60
CA ARG A 98 9.82 -1.83 4.18
C ARG A 98 11.33 -2.04 4.26
N ARG A 99 11.78 -3.21 4.74
CA ARG A 99 13.19 -3.56 4.85
C ARG A 99 13.90 -3.54 3.48
N LEU A 100 13.25 -4.04 2.43
CA LEU A 100 13.81 -4.04 1.07
C LEU A 100 13.98 -2.61 0.54
N LEU A 101 13.00 -1.74 0.75
CA LEU A 101 13.08 -0.33 0.35
C LEU A 101 14.13 0.44 1.17
N ASP A 102 14.22 0.18 2.47
CA ASP A 102 15.23 0.76 3.35
C ASP A 102 16.65 0.30 2.96
N ALA A 103 16.83 -0.99 2.70
CA ALA A 103 18.12 -1.56 2.30
C ALA A 103 18.58 -1.03 0.93
N ALA A 104 17.68 -0.97 -0.06
CA ALA A 104 17.98 -0.35 -1.35
C ALA A 104 18.26 1.16 -1.20
N GLY A 105 17.48 1.86 -0.36
CA GLY A 105 17.71 3.27 -0.04
C GLY A 105 19.07 3.53 0.60
N SER A 106 19.51 2.66 1.50
CA SER A 106 20.82 2.74 2.15
C SER A 106 21.95 2.48 1.15
N ALA A 107 21.80 1.48 0.28
CA ALA A 107 22.75 1.17 -0.79
C ALA A 107 22.87 2.27 -1.86
N LEU A 108 21.85 3.13 -1.99
CA LEU A 108 21.87 4.30 -2.88
C LEU A 108 22.42 5.56 -2.21
N GLY A 109 22.80 5.53 -0.92
CA GLY A 109 23.18 6.72 -0.15
C GLY A 109 24.31 7.56 -0.77
N ASP A 110 25.22 6.92 -1.50
CA ASP A 110 26.35 7.59 -2.17
C ASP A 110 26.01 8.10 -3.59
N ALA A 111 24.80 7.83 -4.09
CA ALA A 111 24.37 8.19 -5.43
C ALA A 111 23.44 9.43 -5.42
N PRO A 112 23.94 10.64 -5.75
CA PRO A 112 23.18 11.87 -5.59
C PRO A 112 21.93 11.89 -6.47
N GLY A 113 20.79 12.12 -5.83
CA GLY A 113 19.48 12.16 -6.49
C GLY A 113 18.92 10.80 -6.89
N ALA A 114 19.56 9.68 -6.52
CA ALA A 114 19.02 8.35 -6.72
C ALA A 114 18.15 7.92 -5.53
N PHE A 115 16.97 7.35 -5.79
CA PHE A 115 16.11 6.86 -4.73
C PHE A 115 15.24 5.67 -5.16
N ALA A 116 15.02 4.74 -4.24
CA ALA A 116 14.06 3.67 -4.38
C ALA A 116 12.64 4.19 -4.16
N TYR A 117 11.73 3.92 -5.11
CA TYR A 117 10.35 4.41 -5.06
C TYR A 117 9.29 3.31 -5.22
N GLY A 118 9.63 2.17 -5.83
CA GLY A 118 8.69 1.10 -6.11
C GLY A 118 9.27 -0.25 -5.72
N LEU A 119 8.40 -1.23 -5.51
CA LEU A 119 8.81 -2.60 -5.25
C LEU A 119 7.83 -3.58 -5.90
N ARG A 120 8.36 -4.56 -6.64
CA ARG A 120 7.62 -5.72 -7.11
C ARG A 120 8.02 -6.92 -6.28
N THR A 121 7.06 -7.60 -5.68
CA THR A 121 7.31 -8.81 -4.89
C THR A 121 6.54 -10.00 -5.44
N GLN A 122 7.22 -11.13 -5.54
CA GLN A 122 6.60 -12.42 -5.82
C GLN A 122 7.23 -13.47 -4.89
N PRO A 123 6.64 -14.66 -4.76
CA PRO A 123 7.28 -15.73 -4.00
C PRO A 123 8.68 -16.00 -4.57
N GLY A 124 9.72 -15.92 -3.74
CA GLY A 124 11.08 -16.20 -4.19
C GLY A 124 11.86 -15.00 -4.74
N TRP A 125 11.24 -13.82 -4.91
CA TRP A 125 11.91 -12.73 -5.63
C TRP A 125 11.33 -11.35 -5.32
N ALA A 126 12.19 -10.35 -5.33
CA ALA A 126 11.84 -8.95 -5.25
C ALA A 126 12.64 -8.11 -6.26
N ALA A 127 12.01 -7.09 -6.82
CA ALA A 127 12.69 -6.04 -7.56
C ALA A 127 12.31 -4.67 -7.03
N VAL A 128 13.31 -3.89 -6.64
CA VAL A 128 13.16 -2.49 -6.23
C VAL A 128 13.33 -1.61 -7.45
N GLN A 129 12.36 -0.72 -7.69
CA GLN A 129 12.42 0.29 -8.74
C GLN A 129 13.12 1.54 -8.22
N ILE A 130 14.05 2.05 -9.02
CA ILE A 130 14.98 3.11 -8.64
C ILE A 130 14.87 4.25 -9.65
N ALA A 131 14.67 5.46 -9.14
CA ALA A 131 14.78 6.66 -9.92
C ALA A 131 16.23 7.14 -9.82
N ALA A 132 16.97 7.13 -10.94
CA ALA A 132 18.32 7.67 -11.01
C ALA A 132 18.60 8.19 -12.43
N ARG A 133 19.44 9.22 -12.55
CA ARG A 133 19.95 9.65 -13.88
C ARG A 133 20.86 8.59 -14.49
N ARG A 134 21.68 7.96 -13.65
CA ARG A 134 22.54 6.83 -13.97
C ARG A 134 22.47 5.86 -12.80
N LEU A 135 21.93 4.67 -13.04
CA LEU A 135 21.85 3.64 -12.02
C LEU A 135 23.27 3.17 -11.65
N PRO A 136 23.68 3.25 -10.37
CA PRO A 136 24.94 2.66 -9.94
C PRO A 136 24.89 1.13 -10.08
N ALA A 137 26.08 0.52 -10.16
CA ALA A 137 26.17 -0.94 -10.11
C ALA A 137 25.58 -1.42 -8.76
N PRO A 138 24.71 -2.44 -8.76
CA PRO A 138 24.10 -2.93 -7.54
C PRO A 138 25.17 -3.55 -6.62
N PRO A 139 25.23 -3.15 -5.34
CA PRO A 139 26.06 -3.85 -4.37
C PRO A 139 25.41 -5.18 -3.98
N ALA A 140 26.20 -6.20 -3.65
CA ALA A 140 25.66 -7.44 -3.11
C ALA A 140 24.77 -7.16 -1.88
N PRO A 141 23.63 -7.86 -1.72
CA PRO A 141 23.15 -9.00 -2.51
C PRO A 141 22.30 -8.61 -3.73
N TRP A 142 22.22 -7.33 -4.08
CA TRP A 142 21.42 -6.88 -5.21
C TRP A 142 22.06 -7.28 -6.54
N GLU A 143 21.21 -7.62 -7.50
CA GLU A 143 21.58 -7.89 -8.88
C GLU A 143 20.93 -6.87 -9.82
N ALA A 144 21.55 -6.63 -10.98
CA ALA A 144 21.00 -5.72 -11.96
C ALA A 144 19.79 -6.38 -12.66
N ASP A 145 18.72 -5.64 -12.84
CA ASP A 145 17.63 -6.06 -13.71
C ASP A 145 17.93 -5.63 -15.15
N ASP A 146 18.32 -6.57 -16.00
CA ASP A 146 18.55 -6.33 -17.43
C ASP A 146 17.22 -6.34 -18.24
N GLY A 147 16.08 -6.45 -17.55
CA GLY A 147 14.76 -6.45 -18.16
C GLY A 147 14.40 -5.12 -18.83
N PRO A 148 13.55 -5.16 -19.88
CA PRO A 148 12.97 -3.93 -20.43
C PRO A 148 12.04 -3.29 -19.39
N GLY A 149 12.37 -2.10 -18.89
CA GLY A 149 11.54 -1.42 -17.90
C GLY A 149 12.23 -0.25 -17.20
N PRO A 150 11.61 0.29 -16.13
CA PRO A 150 12.26 1.19 -15.21
C PRO A 150 13.52 0.56 -14.64
N GLN A 151 14.50 1.38 -14.29
CA GLN A 151 15.73 0.92 -13.64
C GLN A 151 15.39 0.19 -12.34
N SER A 152 15.85 -1.05 -12.20
CA SER A 152 15.59 -1.88 -11.02
C SER A 152 16.81 -2.65 -10.56
N TRP A 153 16.80 -2.94 -9.25
CA TRP A 153 17.67 -3.93 -8.62
C TRP A 153 16.82 -5.10 -8.16
N CYS A 154 17.30 -6.31 -8.45
CA CYS A 154 16.63 -7.57 -8.14
C CYS A 154 17.30 -8.27 -6.97
N LEU A 155 16.52 -9.07 -6.25
CA LEU A 155 16.98 -9.92 -5.17
C LEU A 155 16.16 -11.21 -5.17
N GLU A 156 16.84 -12.36 -5.18
CA GLU A 156 16.22 -13.64 -4.92
C GLU A 156 15.95 -13.79 -3.41
N LEU A 157 14.73 -14.21 -3.07
CA LEU A 157 14.24 -14.34 -1.70
C LEU A 157 14.00 -15.83 -1.42
N ASP A 158 15.05 -16.57 -1.05
CA ASP A 158 14.94 -18.02 -0.92
C ASP A 158 13.91 -18.45 0.16
N THR A 159 13.15 -19.52 -0.10
CA THR A 159 11.91 -19.82 0.66
C THR A 159 12.02 -20.85 1.78
N ALA A 160 13.18 -21.49 2.00
CA ALA A 160 13.32 -22.46 3.09
C ALA A 160 14.73 -22.60 3.69
N ASP A 161 15.80 -22.53 2.89
CA ASP A 161 17.15 -22.90 3.37
C ASP A 161 18.08 -21.72 3.66
N ASN A 162 17.74 -20.50 3.23
CA ASN A 162 18.53 -19.29 3.48
C ASN A 162 17.68 -18.19 4.15
N ALA A 163 17.21 -18.44 5.37
CA ALA A 163 16.85 -17.34 6.28
C ALA A 163 18.03 -16.37 6.50
N ALA A 164 19.25 -16.76 6.12
CA ALA A 164 20.46 -15.96 6.13
C ALA A 164 20.43 -14.77 5.15
N ASP A 165 19.82 -14.85 3.96
CA ASP A 165 19.98 -13.81 2.92
C ASP A 165 19.12 -12.56 3.17
N VAL A 166 17.88 -12.75 3.64
CA VAL A 166 17.08 -11.61 4.15
C VAL A 166 17.70 -11.06 5.44
N THR A 167 18.39 -11.89 6.23
CA THR A 167 19.13 -11.46 7.42
C THR A 167 20.45 -10.76 7.05
N ALA A 168 21.01 -11.03 5.87
CA ALA A 168 22.21 -10.40 5.32
C ALA A 168 21.94 -9.04 4.68
N LEU A 169 20.66 -8.67 4.47
CA LEU A 169 20.31 -7.28 4.15
C LEU A 169 20.78 -6.40 5.30
N PRO A 170 21.67 -5.42 5.06
CA PRO A 170 22.22 -4.56 6.10
C PRO A 170 21.09 -3.93 6.91
N ASP A 171 21.30 -3.81 8.22
CA ASP A 171 20.35 -3.12 9.08
C ASP A 171 20.15 -1.70 8.56
N ALA A 172 18.88 -1.35 8.37
CA ALA A 172 18.46 -0.09 7.78
C ALA A 172 19.00 1.09 8.59
N THR A 173 20.08 1.71 8.13
CA THR A 173 20.42 3.06 8.53
C THR A 173 19.40 3.99 7.87
N PRO A 174 18.63 4.78 8.64
CA PRO A 174 17.80 5.84 8.06
C PRO A 174 18.68 6.67 7.13
N ARG A 175 18.18 6.96 5.91
CA ARG A 175 18.93 7.78 4.95
C ARG A 175 19.36 9.07 5.66
N ALA A 176 20.64 9.43 5.57
CA ALA A 176 21.18 10.63 6.21
C ALA A 176 20.38 11.90 5.84
N ASP A 177 19.73 11.91 4.66
CA ASP A 177 18.91 13.02 4.18
C ASP A 177 17.39 12.75 4.16
N ALA A 178 16.92 11.50 4.35
CA ALA A 178 15.48 11.24 4.37
C ALA A 178 14.98 11.19 5.80
N ARG A 179 14.43 12.32 6.24
CA ARG A 179 13.73 12.49 7.52
C ARG A 179 12.54 11.53 7.72
N VAL A 180 12.15 10.75 6.70
CA VAL A 180 10.94 9.92 6.70
C VAL A 180 11.23 8.52 6.19
N ARG A 181 10.83 7.53 6.99
CA ARG A 181 10.89 6.11 6.64
C ARG A 181 9.99 5.81 5.44
N PRO A 182 10.28 4.76 4.65
CA PRO A 182 9.41 4.32 3.56
C PRO A 182 7.98 4.08 4.06
N LEU A 183 7.03 4.53 3.23
CA LEU A 183 5.60 4.36 3.42
C LEU A 183 5.01 3.55 2.25
N PRO A 184 5.28 2.22 2.20
CA PRO A 184 4.87 1.39 1.09
C PRO A 184 3.36 1.09 1.13
N VAL A 185 2.70 1.27 -0.02
CA VAL A 185 1.31 0.83 -0.26
C VAL A 185 1.25 -0.09 -1.46
N ALA A 186 0.46 -1.16 -1.39
CA ALA A 186 0.20 -1.98 -2.56
C ALA A 186 -0.76 -1.25 -3.51
N VAL A 187 -0.37 -1.14 -4.77
CA VAL A 187 -1.17 -0.49 -5.83
C VAL A 187 -1.92 -1.50 -6.70
N GLY A 188 -1.45 -2.75 -6.76
CA GLY A 188 -2.09 -3.79 -7.56
C GLY A 188 -1.18 -4.98 -7.86
N MET A 189 -1.51 -5.72 -8.91
CA MET A 189 -0.75 -6.87 -9.42
C MET A 189 -0.18 -6.61 -10.81
N ALA A 190 1.05 -7.04 -11.06
CA ALA A 190 1.67 -7.06 -12.39
C ALA A 190 2.39 -8.39 -12.59
N ASP A 191 1.96 -9.20 -13.57
CA ASP A 191 2.54 -10.51 -13.88
C ASP A 191 2.69 -11.43 -12.66
N ASP A 192 1.62 -11.54 -11.86
CA ASP A 192 1.57 -12.30 -10.59
C ASP A 192 2.46 -11.76 -9.45
N ALA A 193 3.20 -10.67 -9.67
CA ALA A 193 3.88 -9.91 -8.62
C ALA A 193 2.95 -8.86 -8.00
N CYS A 194 3.05 -8.68 -6.68
CA CYS A 194 2.45 -7.55 -5.97
C CYS A 194 3.29 -6.30 -6.20
N VAL A 195 2.67 -5.22 -6.66
CA VAL A 195 3.33 -3.95 -6.92
C VAL A 195 3.05 -3.01 -5.76
N HIS A 196 4.12 -2.47 -5.18
CA HIS A 196 4.11 -1.48 -4.12
C HIS A 196 4.73 -0.18 -4.59
N LEU A 197 4.23 0.91 -4.04
CA LEU A 197 4.74 2.26 -4.22
C LEU A 197 5.09 2.84 -2.84
N ASP A 198 6.28 3.40 -2.69
CA ASP A 198 6.66 4.17 -1.51
C ASP A 198 6.17 5.60 -1.65
N LEU A 199 5.12 5.95 -0.90
CA LEU A 199 4.52 7.29 -0.97
C LEU A 199 5.43 8.38 -0.37
N ALA A 200 6.44 8.02 0.42
CA ALA A 200 7.36 8.95 1.04
C ALA A 200 8.61 9.26 0.19
N ALA A 201 8.86 8.47 -0.87
CA ALA A 201 10.08 8.56 -1.68
C ALA A 201 10.14 9.78 -2.62
N GLY A 202 8.99 10.35 -2.97
CA GLY A 202 8.88 11.36 -4.03
C GLY A 202 8.25 12.68 -3.57
N PRO A 203 7.43 13.33 -4.42
CA PRO A 203 6.80 14.63 -4.15
C PRO A 203 5.87 14.68 -2.94
N ARG A 204 5.54 13.52 -2.34
CA ARG A 204 4.60 13.32 -1.22
C ARG A 204 3.18 13.84 -1.46
N MET A 205 2.92 14.38 -2.64
CA MET A 205 1.61 14.67 -3.18
C MET A 205 1.28 13.62 -4.22
N ILE A 206 0.27 12.78 -3.96
CA ILE A 206 -0.13 11.68 -4.83
C ILE A 206 -1.58 11.87 -5.24
N THR A 207 -1.82 12.08 -6.53
CA THR A 207 -3.17 12.21 -7.09
C THR A 207 -3.64 10.87 -7.62
N VAL A 208 -4.93 10.58 -7.48
CA VAL A 208 -5.58 9.47 -8.16
C VAL A 208 -6.51 10.05 -9.22
N GLU A 209 -6.37 9.62 -10.47
CA GLU A 209 -7.03 10.22 -11.64
C GLU A 209 -7.68 9.15 -12.52
N GLY A 210 -8.57 9.56 -13.44
CA GLY A 210 -9.18 8.67 -14.43
C GLY A 210 -10.64 8.33 -14.13
N ASP A 211 -11.04 7.07 -14.38
CA ASP A 211 -12.42 6.60 -14.21
C ASP A 211 -12.90 6.78 -12.77
N SER A 212 -14.00 7.50 -12.56
CA SER A 212 -14.45 7.93 -11.23
C SER A 212 -14.67 6.75 -10.28
N ALA A 213 -15.34 5.69 -10.72
CA ALA A 213 -15.64 4.53 -9.88
C ALA A 213 -14.38 3.72 -9.54
N ALA A 214 -13.44 3.57 -10.48
CA ALA A 214 -12.17 2.90 -10.22
C ALA A 214 -11.25 3.75 -9.33
N ARG A 215 -11.22 5.07 -9.55
CA ARG A 215 -10.45 6.06 -8.80
C ARG A 215 -10.83 6.08 -7.33
N THR A 216 -12.12 6.21 -7.03
CA THR A 216 -12.62 6.15 -5.64
C THR A 216 -12.27 4.82 -4.97
N ARG A 217 -12.41 3.69 -5.67
CA ARG A 217 -12.07 2.36 -5.12
C ARG A 217 -10.59 2.18 -4.85
N LEU A 218 -9.72 2.75 -5.69
CA LEU A 218 -8.28 2.76 -5.50
C LEU A 218 -7.91 3.65 -4.32
N LEU A 219 -8.37 4.90 -4.28
CA LEU A 219 -8.11 5.84 -3.19
C LEU A 219 -8.54 5.26 -1.83
N HIS A 220 -9.75 4.70 -1.73
CA HIS A 220 -10.22 4.05 -0.51
C HIS A 220 -9.37 2.84 -0.13
N ALA A 221 -8.88 2.07 -1.09
CA ALA A 221 -8.01 0.94 -0.81
C ALA A 221 -6.61 1.37 -0.36
N LEU A 222 -6.09 2.50 -0.85
CA LEU A 222 -4.83 3.08 -0.37
C LEU A 222 -4.98 3.64 1.04
N ALA A 223 -6.01 4.46 1.28
CA ALA A 223 -6.32 5.00 2.61
C ALA A 223 -6.53 3.88 3.64
N ALA A 224 -7.30 2.84 3.29
CA ALA A 224 -7.53 1.70 4.17
C ALA A 224 -6.31 0.78 4.34
N GLN A 225 -5.23 0.94 3.56
CA GLN A 225 -3.94 0.29 3.85
C GLN A 225 -3.13 1.10 4.85
N LEU A 226 -3.14 2.42 4.73
CA LEU A 226 -2.42 3.35 5.60
C LEU A 226 -3.04 3.43 7.00
N ASP A 227 -4.36 3.28 7.11
CA ASP A 227 -5.09 3.20 8.39
C ASP A 227 -4.87 1.86 9.15
N ARG A 228 -4.13 0.90 8.56
CA ARG A 228 -3.92 -0.41 9.21
C ARG A 228 -2.85 -0.33 10.30
N PRO A 229 -2.98 -1.14 11.37
CA PRO A 229 -1.93 -1.26 12.37
C PRO A 229 -0.59 -1.67 11.75
N GLY A 230 0.46 -0.92 12.08
CA GLY A 230 1.82 -1.20 11.60
C GLY A 230 2.15 -0.65 10.21
N SER A 231 1.26 0.13 9.58
CA SER A 231 1.56 0.85 8.34
C SER A 231 2.70 1.88 8.49
N GLY A 232 2.88 2.41 9.70
CA GLY A 232 3.79 3.51 9.97
C GLY A 232 3.21 4.89 9.66
N ALA A 233 1.93 4.97 9.31
CA ALA A 233 1.21 6.21 9.07
C ALA A 233 0.20 6.52 10.19
N SER A 234 0.05 7.82 10.46
CA SER A 234 -1.14 8.41 11.09
C SER A 234 -1.99 8.98 9.97
N THR A 235 -3.20 8.45 9.76
CA THR A 235 -4.02 8.78 8.57
C THR A 235 -5.24 9.60 8.96
N THR A 236 -5.34 10.81 8.41
CA THR A 236 -6.52 11.67 8.53
C THR A 236 -7.29 11.67 7.21
N VAL A 237 -8.50 11.12 7.23
CA VAL A 237 -9.40 11.12 6.07
C VAL A 237 -10.39 12.28 6.21
N THR A 238 -10.34 13.23 5.28
CA THR A 238 -11.18 14.43 5.35
C THR A 238 -12.60 14.17 4.88
N ASP A 239 -13.50 15.13 5.14
CA ASP A 239 -14.85 15.12 4.59
C ASP A 239 -14.84 15.01 3.05
N GLY A 240 -15.90 14.41 2.49
CA GLY A 240 -16.06 14.21 1.05
C GLY A 240 -15.33 13.00 0.46
N VAL A 241 -14.36 12.39 1.16
CA VAL A 241 -13.66 11.18 0.66
C VAL A 241 -14.56 9.96 0.68
N HIS A 242 -15.30 9.73 1.77
CA HIS A 242 -16.15 8.55 1.93
C HIS A 242 -17.63 8.96 2.07
N PRO A 243 -18.55 8.40 1.25
CA PRO A 243 -19.94 8.87 1.20
C PRO A 243 -20.73 8.62 2.49
N HIS A 244 -20.30 7.67 3.32
CA HIS A 244 -20.98 7.31 4.58
C HIS A 244 -20.16 7.66 5.83
N HIS A 245 -19.04 8.37 5.69
CA HIS A 245 -18.20 8.74 6.82
C HIS A 245 -17.70 10.16 6.64
N HIS A 246 -18.28 11.08 7.41
CA HIS A 246 -17.88 12.47 7.42
C HIS A 246 -16.60 12.61 8.24
N GLY A 247 -15.49 12.84 7.53
CA GLY A 247 -14.24 13.23 8.14
C GLY A 247 -14.24 14.69 8.57
N GLU A 248 -13.10 15.15 9.08
CA GLU A 248 -12.91 16.56 9.38
C GLU A 248 -12.80 17.40 8.10
N ARG A 249 -13.20 18.67 8.17
CA ARG A 249 -13.05 19.61 7.04
C ARG A 249 -11.57 19.84 6.77
N LEU A 250 -11.19 19.83 5.49
CA LEU A 250 -9.79 20.01 5.08
C LEU A 250 -9.16 21.30 5.62
N ASP A 251 -9.92 22.40 5.71
CA ASP A 251 -9.42 23.66 6.26
C ASP A 251 -9.07 23.62 7.76
N THR A 252 -9.68 22.72 8.53
CA THR A 252 -9.31 22.54 9.94
C THR A 252 -8.05 21.70 10.03
N VAL A 253 -8.00 20.58 9.30
CA VAL A 253 -6.81 19.72 9.22
C VAL A 253 -5.57 20.51 8.78
N LEU A 254 -5.71 21.37 7.77
CA LEU A 254 -4.62 22.23 7.30
C LEU A 254 -4.13 23.20 8.38
N ARG A 255 -5.04 23.84 9.12
CA ARG A 255 -4.67 24.75 10.22
C ARG A 255 -3.93 24.01 11.34
N ASP A 256 -4.38 22.82 11.68
CA ASP A 256 -3.76 22.02 12.74
C ASP A 256 -2.35 21.54 12.33
N LEU A 257 -2.18 21.15 11.07
CA LEU A 257 -0.88 20.78 10.51
C LEU A 257 0.09 21.96 10.43
N GLU A 258 -0.40 23.15 10.05
CA GLU A 258 0.40 24.39 10.05
C GLU A 258 0.81 24.78 11.49
N ALA A 259 -0.08 24.62 12.47
CA ALA A 259 0.19 24.92 13.88
C ALA A 259 1.14 23.91 14.56
N THR A 260 1.15 22.65 14.09
CA THR A 260 1.99 21.56 14.62
C THR A 260 3.33 21.46 13.88
N ALA A 261 3.65 22.43 13.01
CA ALA A 261 4.90 22.42 12.25
C ALA A 261 6.10 22.29 13.21
N PRO A 262 6.98 21.29 13.02
CA PRO A 262 7.97 20.94 14.02
C PRO A 262 9.02 22.05 14.19
N GLU A 263 9.01 22.71 15.35
CA GLU A 263 10.19 23.40 15.88
C GLU A 263 11.26 22.30 16.16
N ALA A 264 12.41 22.38 15.49
CA ALA A 264 13.48 21.35 15.41
C ALA A 264 14.13 20.96 16.78
N PRO A 265 15.06 19.97 16.90
CA PRO A 265 15.60 18.98 15.94
C PRO A 265 15.50 17.50 16.41
N GLU A 266 15.92 16.61 15.49
CA GLU A 266 16.39 15.22 15.60
C GLU A 266 16.50 14.58 17.00
N GLU A 267 15.60 13.64 17.33
CA GLU A 267 15.89 12.36 18.02
C GLU A 267 14.59 11.61 18.31
N ALA A 268 13.93 11.08 17.27
CA ALA A 268 12.95 10.01 17.43
C ALA A 268 12.75 9.27 16.10
N VAL A 269 13.50 8.19 15.92
CA VAL A 269 13.43 7.25 14.79
C VAL A 269 12.10 6.45 14.74
N THR A 270 11.08 6.93 15.45
CA THR A 270 9.72 6.38 15.60
C THR A 270 8.61 7.36 15.22
N ALA A 271 8.90 8.47 14.54
CA ALA A 271 7.85 9.37 14.05
C ALA A 271 6.95 8.64 13.03
N THR A 272 5.67 8.50 13.35
CA THR A 272 4.63 8.10 12.39
C THR A 272 4.53 9.16 11.31
N THR A 273 4.41 8.73 10.05
CA THR A 273 4.22 9.67 8.93
C THR A 273 2.78 10.16 8.94
N GLU A 274 2.57 11.47 9.02
CA GLU A 274 1.24 12.06 8.87
C GLU A 274 0.78 11.95 7.41
N VAL A 275 -0.42 11.41 7.22
CA VAL A 275 -1.05 11.21 5.91
C VAL A 275 -2.40 11.91 5.89
N VAL A 276 -2.60 12.78 4.91
CA VAL A 276 -3.90 13.41 4.65
C VAL A 276 -4.51 12.81 3.40
N VAL A 277 -5.73 12.28 3.52
CA VAL A 277 -6.52 11.82 2.38
C VAL A 277 -7.66 12.81 2.16
N CYS A 278 -7.73 13.44 0.99
CA CYS A 278 -8.76 14.41 0.69
C CYS A 278 -9.35 14.24 -0.72
N ALA A 279 -10.55 14.80 -0.92
CA ALA A 279 -11.23 14.78 -2.20
C ALA A 279 -11.42 16.20 -2.72
N ALA A 280 -11.04 16.43 -3.99
CA ALA A 280 -11.26 17.68 -4.72
C ALA A 280 -10.90 18.96 -3.93
N PRO A 281 -9.64 19.13 -3.48
CA PRO A 281 -9.23 20.36 -2.80
C PRO A 281 -9.39 21.58 -3.71
N THR A 282 -9.71 22.72 -3.12
CA THR A 282 -9.68 24.00 -3.84
C THR A 282 -8.24 24.35 -4.25
N PRO A 283 -8.03 25.25 -5.22
CA PRO A 283 -6.67 25.67 -5.61
C PRO A 283 -5.82 26.18 -4.43
N ASP A 284 -6.42 26.94 -3.52
CA ASP A 284 -5.71 27.45 -2.34
C ASP A 284 -5.34 26.33 -1.35
N GLN A 285 -6.27 25.38 -1.13
CA GLN A 285 -5.99 24.19 -0.30
C GLN A 285 -4.90 23.31 -0.93
N ALA A 286 -4.95 23.13 -2.25
CA ALA A 286 -3.94 22.40 -3.00
C ALA A 286 -2.54 23.02 -2.88
N LEU A 287 -2.44 24.34 -2.94
CA LEU A 287 -1.17 25.06 -2.74
C LEU A 287 -0.62 24.83 -1.34
N LYS A 288 -1.47 24.91 -0.30
CA LYS A 288 -1.07 24.64 1.08
C LYS A 288 -0.63 23.18 1.28
N LEU A 289 -1.39 22.23 0.77
CA LEU A 289 -1.01 20.80 0.79
C LEU A 289 0.32 20.58 0.08
N GLY A 290 0.53 21.21 -1.08
CA GLY A 290 1.79 21.14 -1.82
C GLY A 290 2.98 21.68 -1.02
N ALA A 291 2.81 22.79 -0.30
CA ALA A 291 3.84 23.35 0.57
C ALA A 291 4.18 22.40 1.75
N LEU A 292 3.17 21.84 2.42
CA LEU A 292 3.34 20.89 3.52
C LEU A 292 3.93 19.54 3.06
N ALA A 293 3.61 19.09 1.85
CA ALA A 293 4.19 17.91 1.24
C ALA A 293 5.67 18.15 0.89
N ALA A 294 5.99 19.33 0.34
CA ALA A 294 7.36 19.71 -0.01
C ALA A 294 8.27 19.92 1.21
N SER A 295 7.74 20.41 2.34
CA SER A 295 8.48 20.47 3.62
C SER A 295 8.72 19.10 4.23
N GLY A 296 8.04 18.07 3.73
CA GLY A 296 8.11 16.71 4.23
C GLY A 296 7.32 16.48 5.52
N THR A 297 6.44 17.41 5.89
CA THR A 297 5.60 17.30 7.09
C THR A 297 4.53 16.22 6.91
N VAL A 298 3.95 16.13 5.70
CA VAL A 298 2.84 15.23 5.41
C VAL A 298 3.00 14.51 4.07
N VAL A 299 2.29 13.40 3.93
CA VAL A 299 2.02 12.74 2.65
C VAL A 299 0.53 12.92 2.31
N CYS A 300 0.23 13.43 1.13
CA CYS A 300 -1.12 13.74 0.68
C CYS A 300 -1.59 12.73 -0.39
N LEU A 301 -2.75 12.13 -0.18
CA LEU A 301 -3.48 11.34 -1.16
C LEU A 301 -4.74 12.07 -1.59
N VAL A 302 -4.83 12.42 -2.87
CA VAL A 302 -5.91 13.29 -3.37
C VAL A 302 -6.76 12.62 -4.44
N ASP A 303 -8.08 12.71 -4.27
CA ASP A 303 -9.04 12.35 -5.33
C ASP A 303 -9.07 13.44 -6.41
N GLY A 304 -8.52 13.14 -7.59
CA GLY A 304 -8.50 14.03 -8.74
C GLY A 304 -7.18 14.78 -8.93
N PRO A 305 -7.04 15.48 -10.08
CA PRO A 305 -5.82 16.18 -10.44
C PRO A 305 -5.61 17.40 -9.56
N VAL A 306 -4.35 17.67 -9.24
CA VAL A 306 -3.92 18.85 -8.48
C VAL A 306 -2.69 19.47 -9.14
N PRO A 307 -2.63 20.80 -9.34
CA PRO A 307 -1.45 21.45 -9.89
C PRO A 307 -0.25 21.33 -8.93
N GLY A 308 0.96 21.21 -9.50
CA GLY A 308 2.22 21.20 -8.74
C GLY A 308 3.00 19.90 -8.89
N HIS A 309 4.04 19.76 -8.06
CA HIS A 309 4.89 18.57 -8.06
C HIS A 309 4.15 17.41 -7.39
N SER A 310 3.64 16.47 -8.19
CA SER A 310 2.85 15.32 -7.71
C SER A 310 3.12 14.07 -8.53
N TRP A 311 2.77 12.92 -7.97
CA TRP A 311 2.67 11.66 -8.72
C TRP A 311 1.21 11.34 -9.03
N ALA A 312 0.90 11.14 -10.32
CA ALA A 312 -0.44 10.82 -10.77
C ALA A 312 -0.63 9.32 -11.00
N LEU A 313 -1.47 8.70 -10.16
CA LEU A 313 -1.96 7.34 -10.33
C LEU A 313 -3.23 7.37 -11.19
N ARG A 314 -3.08 7.08 -12.49
CA ARG A 314 -4.19 7.07 -13.45
C ARG A 314 -4.81 5.69 -13.52
N VAL A 315 -6.10 5.59 -13.23
CA VAL A 315 -6.85 4.33 -13.27
C VAL A 315 -7.94 4.33 -14.34
N ASP A 316 -8.00 3.26 -15.13
CA ASP A 316 -9.04 3.06 -16.13
C ASP A 316 -10.29 2.35 -15.57
N ALA A 317 -11.37 2.31 -16.36
CA ALA A 317 -12.61 1.62 -15.97
C ALA A 317 -12.45 0.10 -15.79
N ARG A 318 -11.34 -0.49 -16.26
CA ARG A 318 -11.01 -1.92 -16.09
C ARG A 318 -10.24 -2.17 -14.79
N GLY A 319 -9.86 -1.12 -14.06
CA GLY A 319 -9.06 -1.21 -12.85
C GLY A 319 -7.58 -1.40 -13.13
N ARG A 320 -7.07 -0.97 -14.29
CA ARG A 320 -5.63 -0.85 -14.53
C ARG A 320 -5.15 0.50 -14.02
N VAL A 321 -4.16 0.49 -13.15
CA VAL A 321 -3.46 1.69 -12.67
C VAL A 321 -2.16 1.86 -13.43
N THR A 322 -1.88 3.10 -13.83
CA THR A 322 -0.66 3.51 -14.51
C THR A 322 -0.13 4.79 -13.88
N ALA A 323 1.19 4.89 -13.76
CA ALA A 323 1.87 6.16 -13.53
C ALA A 323 3.05 6.21 -14.51
N PRO A 324 2.85 6.83 -15.70
CA PRO A 324 3.86 6.83 -16.76
C PRO A 324 5.20 7.39 -16.31
N ASP A 325 5.18 8.45 -15.49
CA ASP A 325 6.38 9.11 -14.96
C ASP A 325 7.18 8.19 -14.01
N LEU A 326 6.56 7.14 -13.49
CA LEU A 326 7.16 6.12 -12.64
C LEU A 326 7.40 4.78 -13.37
N GLY A 327 6.99 4.69 -14.64
CA GLY A 327 6.91 3.43 -15.38
C GLY A 327 6.09 2.35 -14.64
N LEU A 328 5.10 2.77 -13.86
CA LEU A 328 4.26 1.87 -13.06
C LEU A 328 3.07 1.40 -13.88
N HIS A 329 2.85 0.09 -13.92
CA HIS A 329 1.67 -0.53 -14.50
C HIS A 329 1.21 -1.70 -13.62
N ALA A 330 -0.05 -1.67 -13.17
CA ALA A 330 -0.62 -2.75 -12.37
C ALA A 330 -2.15 -2.90 -12.56
N ASP A 331 -2.69 -4.07 -12.22
CA ASP A 331 -4.12 -4.33 -12.09
C ASP A 331 -4.53 -4.14 -10.62
N CYS A 332 -5.27 -3.06 -10.34
CA CYS A 332 -5.79 -2.71 -9.03
C CYS A 332 -7.21 -3.24 -8.78
N ALA A 333 -7.88 -3.84 -9.77
CA ALA A 333 -9.21 -4.44 -9.60
C ALA A 333 -9.32 -5.44 -8.42
N PRO A 334 -8.31 -6.28 -8.10
CA PRO A 334 -8.37 -7.16 -6.93
C PRO A 334 -8.14 -6.44 -5.59
N LEU A 335 -7.60 -5.22 -5.59
CA LEU A 335 -7.05 -4.56 -4.40
C LEU A 335 -8.10 -4.31 -3.31
N SER A 336 -9.24 -3.68 -3.62
CA SER A 336 -10.24 -3.34 -2.60
C SER A 336 -10.75 -4.57 -1.84
N ARG A 337 -10.95 -5.71 -2.53
CA ARG A 337 -11.36 -6.97 -1.89
C ARG A 337 -10.25 -7.58 -1.03
N ALA A 338 -9.00 -7.47 -1.48
CA ALA A 338 -7.84 -7.95 -0.75
C ALA A 338 -7.60 -7.13 0.53
N VAL A 339 -7.63 -5.80 0.44
CA VAL A 339 -7.51 -4.88 1.57
C VAL A 339 -8.64 -5.13 2.58
N ALA A 340 -9.89 -5.25 2.13
CA ALA A 340 -11.00 -5.59 3.02
C ALA A 340 -10.80 -6.94 3.73
N ALA A 341 -10.15 -7.92 3.09
CA ALA A 341 -9.81 -9.19 3.72
C ALA A 341 -8.69 -9.02 4.77
N ALA A 342 -7.68 -8.21 4.47
CA ALA A 342 -6.58 -7.90 5.37
C ALA A 342 -7.07 -7.14 6.62
N VAL A 343 -7.89 -6.09 6.46
CA VAL A 343 -8.53 -5.37 7.57
C VAL A 343 -9.37 -6.31 8.44
N ARG A 344 -10.12 -7.23 7.82
CA ARG A 344 -10.86 -8.27 8.56
C ARG A 344 -9.93 -9.22 9.32
N ALA A 345 -8.77 -9.56 8.77
CA ALA A 345 -7.78 -10.38 9.44
C ALA A 345 -7.16 -9.63 10.64
N ASP A 346 -6.84 -8.34 10.48
CA ASP A 346 -6.35 -7.47 11.56
C ASP A 346 -7.34 -7.40 12.73
N ARG A 347 -8.62 -7.15 12.44
CA ARG A 347 -9.69 -7.14 13.46
C ARG A 347 -9.86 -8.49 14.16
N ARG A 348 -9.62 -9.60 13.46
CA ARG A 348 -9.66 -10.94 14.07
C ARG A 348 -8.45 -11.18 14.96
N ARG A 349 -7.27 -10.69 14.57
CA ARG A 349 -6.05 -10.77 15.39
C ARG A 349 -6.17 -9.93 16.65
N SER A 350 -6.64 -8.68 16.55
CA SER A 350 -6.80 -7.82 17.72
C SER A 350 -7.74 -8.40 18.78
N ARG A 351 -8.84 -9.05 18.34
CA ARG A 351 -9.77 -9.76 19.24
C ARG A 351 -9.19 -11.02 19.89
N ARG A 352 -8.16 -11.62 19.31
CA ARG A 352 -7.53 -12.85 19.80
C ARG A 352 -6.24 -12.60 20.56
N ALA A 353 -5.68 -11.40 20.45
CA ALA A 353 -4.51 -11.01 21.22
C ALA A 353 -4.92 -11.09 22.70
N PRO A 354 -4.21 -11.87 23.54
CA PRO A 354 -4.47 -11.83 24.98
C PRO A 354 -4.34 -10.39 25.44
N GLU A 355 -5.28 -9.93 26.28
CA GLU A 355 -5.11 -8.67 26.99
C GLU A 355 -3.73 -8.73 27.65
N ARG A 356 -2.79 -7.90 27.17
CA ARG A 356 -1.55 -7.71 27.91
C ARG A 356 -1.98 -7.32 29.32
N PRO A 357 -1.50 -8.02 30.37
CA PRO A 357 -1.76 -7.56 31.72
C PRO A 357 -1.35 -6.10 31.76
N ARG A 358 -2.34 -5.23 32.03
CA ARG A 358 -2.05 -3.82 32.30
C ARG A 358 -0.94 -3.82 33.33
N PRO A 359 0.10 -3.00 33.18
CA PRO A 359 1.01 -2.74 34.29
C PRO A 359 0.09 -2.39 35.46
N ILE A 360 0.06 -3.25 36.47
CA ILE A 360 -0.55 -2.91 37.74
C ILE A 360 0.22 -1.67 38.14
N GLU A 361 -0.43 -0.51 38.10
CA GLU A 361 0.05 0.67 38.79
C GLU A 361 0.32 0.19 40.21
N SER A 362 1.59 -0.07 40.49
CA SER A 362 2.07 -0.33 41.82
C SER A 362 1.68 0.90 42.59
N ALA A 363 0.61 0.78 43.36
CA ALA A 363 0.19 1.73 44.35
C ALA A 363 1.35 1.90 45.32
N VAL A 364 2.25 2.83 44.99
CA VAL A 364 3.10 3.49 45.96
C VAL A 364 2.15 4.41 46.71
N ALA A 365 1.39 3.79 47.61
CA ALA A 365 0.72 4.49 48.70
C ALA A 365 1.85 5.15 49.52
N ARG A 366 2.16 6.39 49.15
CA ARG A 366 2.92 7.32 49.97
C ARG A 366 2.14 7.47 51.27
N ARG A 367 2.55 6.68 52.27
CA ARG A 367 2.03 6.72 53.63
C ARG A 367 2.41 8.07 54.22
N GLU A 368 1.54 9.07 54.03
CA GLU A 368 1.62 10.34 54.71
C GLU A 368 1.44 10.07 56.21
N ARG A 369 2.55 10.19 56.95
CA ARG A 369 2.55 10.29 58.40
C ARG A 369 1.84 11.59 58.76
N GLY A 370 0.66 11.47 59.36
CA GLY A 370 0.01 12.58 60.05
C GLY A 370 0.91 13.10 61.18
N VAL A 371 1.26 14.39 61.09
CA VAL A 371 1.76 15.18 62.22
C VAL A 371 0.60 16.08 62.64
N PRO A 372 0.10 16.02 63.89
CA PRO A 372 -0.98 16.87 64.36
C PRO A 372 -0.52 18.33 64.50
N ARG A 373 -1.36 19.24 64.01
CA ARG A 373 -1.21 20.70 64.07
C ARG A 373 -1.63 21.21 65.46
N ALA A 374 -0.82 22.10 66.05
CA ALA A 374 -1.16 22.93 67.21
C ALA A 374 -0.89 24.42 66.85
N PRO A 375 -1.56 25.38 67.53
CA PRO A 375 -1.95 26.68 66.94
C PRO A 375 -0.93 27.81 67.15
N GLU A 376 -0.94 28.79 66.23
CA GLU A 376 -0.33 30.14 66.34
C GLU A 376 -1.10 31.03 67.37
N PRO A 377 -0.71 32.29 67.71
CA PRO A 377 0.41 33.21 67.30
C PRO A 377 1.10 33.85 68.57
N PRO A 378 1.74 35.05 68.65
CA PRO A 378 2.09 36.11 67.66
C PRO A 378 3.50 36.79 67.77
N GLU A 379 3.81 37.56 66.71
CA GLU A 379 4.53 38.86 66.62
C GLU A 379 6.01 39.11 67.07
N LEU A 380 6.64 40.03 66.31
CA LEU A 380 7.73 40.97 66.59
C LEU A 380 9.14 40.73 65.98
N THR A 381 9.39 41.53 64.93
CA THR A 381 10.49 42.49 64.66
C THR A 381 11.99 42.11 64.71
N GLU A 382 12.72 42.79 63.79
CA GLU A 382 14.14 43.21 63.86
C GLU A 382 15.20 42.08 63.76
N GLU A 383 16.41 42.25 63.22
CA GLU A 383 17.19 43.24 62.45
C GLU A 383 18.58 42.58 62.25
N ALA A 384 19.45 43.17 61.41
CA ALA A 384 20.90 42.91 61.25
C ALA A 384 21.31 41.68 60.40
N ALA A 385 21.83 41.84 59.18
CA ALA A 385 23.10 42.46 58.73
C ALA A 385 24.31 41.51 58.84
N GLU A 386 24.94 41.23 57.68
CA GLU A 386 26.40 41.18 57.42
C GLU A 386 26.61 40.65 55.98
N LEU A 387 26.90 41.51 54.99
CA LEU A 387 28.24 41.93 54.53
C LEU A 387 29.12 40.77 54.05
N THR A 388 29.40 40.70 52.73
CA THR A 388 30.77 40.56 52.18
C THR A 388 30.79 40.88 50.67
N GLU A 389 31.42 42.03 50.41
CA GLU A 389 32.15 42.56 49.24
C GLU A 389 32.28 41.79 47.90
N GLN A 390 31.94 42.54 46.83
CA GLN A 390 32.57 42.51 45.50
C GLN A 390 33.95 43.20 45.52
N PRO A 391 34.87 42.92 44.56
CA PRO A 391 35.02 43.82 43.39
C PRO A 391 35.42 43.12 42.06
N VAL A 392 34.76 43.42 40.92
CA VAL A 392 35.13 44.35 39.82
C VAL A 392 35.78 43.68 38.57
N LEU A 393 34.93 43.49 37.53
CA LEU A 393 34.99 43.85 36.08
C LEU A 393 36.34 44.31 35.43
N PRO A 394 36.54 44.26 34.06
CA PRO A 394 35.54 44.65 33.06
C PRO A 394 35.50 43.99 31.65
N ALA A 395 34.29 44.09 31.07
CA ALA A 395 33.87 44.50 29.71
C ALA A 395 34.59 44.01 28.43
N GLN A 396 33.80 43.55 27.44
CA GLN A 396 33.32 44.42 26.34
C GLN A 396 32.23 43.76 25.48
N ALA A 397 31.24 44.58 25.12
CA ALA A 397 30.16 44.32 24.17
C ALA A 397 30.53 44.84 22.78
N ARG A 398 29.96 44.27 21.70
CA ARG A 398 29.48 45.04 20.54
C ARG A 398 28.27 44.37 19.87
N THR A 399 27.22 45.17 19.76
CA THR A 399 26.07 45.09 18.87
C THR A 399 26.47 45.39 17.42
N GLY A 400 25.71 44.86 16.47
CA GLY A 400 25.78 45.21 15.05
C GLY A 400 24.48 44.86 14.35
N THR A 401 23.54 45.80 14.37
CA THR A 401 22.30 45.84 13.58
C THR A 401 22.61 46.18 12.13
N GLY A 402 21.93 45.57 11.16
CA GLY A 402 22.03 45.95 9.75
C GLY A 402 21.02 45.22 8.86
N SER A 403 19.91 45.89 8.57
CA SER A 403 18.89 45.54 7.58
C SER A 403 19.37 45.84 6.15
N ASP A 404 18.68 45.22 5.19
CA ASP A 404 18.68 45.46 3.74
C ASP A 404 19.93 45.06 2.94
N LEU A 405 19.74 44.12 2.00
CA LEU A 405 19.58 44.48 0.59
C LEU A 405 19.15 43.26 -0.23
N LEU A 406 17.99 43.43 -0.86
CA LEU A 406 17.50 42.71 -2.03
C LEU A 406 18.59 42.61 -3.10
N SER A 407 18.77 41.43 -3.69
CA SER A 407 19.40 41.28 -5.00
C SER A 407 18.84 40.04 -5.69
N GLU A 408 17.83 40.28 -6.53
CA GLU A 408 17.54 39.47 -7.71
C GLU A 408 18.78 39.35 -8.60
N PRO A 409 18.92 38.26 -9.37
CA PRO A 409 19.53 38.37 -10.68
C PRO A 409 18.46 38.17 -11.75
N ALA A 410 17.92 39.30 -12.23
CA ALA A 410 17.36 39.39 -13.56
C ALA A 410 18.51 39.29 -14.59
N THR A 411 18.60 38.17 -15.31
CA THR A 411 19.16 38.20 -16.68
C THR A 411 18.21 37.51 -17.64
N ALA A 412 17.33 38.32 -18.20
CA ALA A 412 16.72 38.06 -19.49
C ALA A 412 17.81 37.99 -20.56
N ARG A 413 17.94 36.84 -21.23
CA ARG A 413 18.40 36.79 -22.62
C ARG A 413 17.26 36.29 -23.48
N THR A 414 16.58 37.25 -24.07
CA THR A 414 15.95 37.19 -25.38
C THR A 414 16.76 36.30 -26.33
N ARG A 415 16.16 35.20 -26.79
CA ARG A 415 16.51 34.60 -28.09
C ARG A 415 15.25 34.52 -28.93
N SER A 416 15.36 35.19 -30.06
CA SER A 416 14.34 35.38 -31.08
C SER A 416 13.70 34.09 -31.55
N ALA A 417 12.39 34.19 -31.80
CA ALA A 417 11.69 33.38 -32.77
C ALA A 417 12.39 33.51 -34.13
N GLN A 418 12.74 32.37 -34.72
CA GLN A 418 12.93 32.27 -36.16
C GLN A 418 12.01 31.16 -36.66
N ALA A 419 10.99 31.59 -37.39
CA ALA A 419 10.19 30.73 -38.25
C ALA A 419 11.00 30.37 -39.50
N SER A 420 10.94 29.10 -39.88
CA SER A 420 11.19 28.55 -41.23
C SER A 420 10.39 27.25 -41.22
N SER A 421 9.28 27.05 -41.93
CA SER A 421 8.82 27.53 -43.24
C SER A 421 9.80 27.26 -44.37
N THR A 422 9.96 25.98 -44.67
CA THR A 422 10.13 25.40 -46.01
C THR A 422 9.28 24.11 -45.98
N GLY A 423 8.22 23.92 -46.76
CA GLY A 423 8.07 24.24 -48.17
C GLY A 423 8.40 22.97 -48.96
N ASP A 424 7.35 22.25 -49.34
CA ASP A 424 7.17 21.34 -50.49
C ASP A 424 8.35 20.48 -50.98
N GLU A 425 8.24 19.16 -50.80
CA GLU A 425 8.04 18.16 -51.88
C GLU A 425 7.46 16.85 -51.32
#